data_AF-A0A3L6JIZ4-F1
#
_entry.id   AF-A0A3L6JIZ4-F1
#
_cell.length_a   1.000
_cell.length_b   1.000
_cell.length_c   1.000
_cell.angle_alpha   90.00
_cell.angle_beta   90.00
_cell.angle_gamma   90.00
#
_symmetry.space_group_name_H-M   'P 1'
#
loop_
_entity.id
_entity.type
_entity.pdbx_description
1 polymer ?
#
loop_
_entity_poly.entity_id
_entity_poly.type
_entity_poly.pdbx_seq_one_letter_code
_entity_poly.pdbx_strand_id
1 'polypeptide(L)'
;KDSEMQALRVELQKARGALDTIAREMQGIRVEQAQALSKKRAANGDSVLREELTSAQQAVERIRGDVKRLSSAATAVLNGEAGAMEILREALSEVGDPKYRVLNLVLKRRSVGLDEVASILVSDLSETLKIAEELQLSGEVEIKDGRTIIPALKYRQVKIPLEEWKAATPDSILASLEETVAKAEGKESVAGAIDAAVEILEQKMTRGGAMVFEMRRTASTWRKQEGKIEELRYRIKEWRARANSLG
;
A
#
# COMPACT_ATOMS: atom_id res chain seq x y z
N LYS A 1 47.12 -44.84 -65.39
CA LYS A 1 47.71 -44.06 -64.27
C LYS A 1 47.68 -42.55 -64.55
N ASP A 2 48.13 -42.07 -65.72
CA ASP A 2 48.08 -40.62 -66.02
C ASP A 2 46.67 -40.07 -66.34
N SER A 3 45.78 -40.87 -66.95
CA SER A 3 44.39 -40.45 -67.23
C SER A 3 43.54 -40.25 -65.97
N GLU A 4 43.71 -41.11 -64.96
CA GLU A 4 43.03 -41.00 -63.65
C GLU A 4 43.54 -39.79 -62.85
N MET A 5 44.84 -39.50 -62.90
CA MET A 5 45.39 -38.28 -62.28
C MET A 5 44.85 -37.01 -62.94
N GLN A 6 44.64 -37.02 -64.25
CA GLN A 6 44.04 -35.89 -64.96
C GLN A 6 42.56 -35.72 -64.61
N ALA A 7 41.80 -36.82 -64.53
CA ALA A 7 40.40 -36.80 -64.11
C ALA A 7 40.24 -36.25 -62.67
N LEU A 8 41.06 -36.74 -61.73
CA LEU A 8 41.05 -36.29 -60.33
C LEU A 8 41.44 -34.81 -60.18
N ARG A 9 42.34 -34.28 -61.02
CA ARG A 9 42.67 -32.84 -61.02
C ARG A 9 41.51 -31.97 -61.48
N VAL A 10 40.78 -32.41 -62.50
CA VAL A 10 39.60 -31.70 -63.01
C VAL A 10 38.48 -31.70 -61.98
N GLU A 11 38.25 -32.82 -61.28
CA GLU A 11 37.27 -32.90 -60.20
C GLU A 11 37.65 -32.03 -59.00
N LEU A 12 38.93 -32.02 -58.59
CA LEU A 12 39.43 -31.13 -57.55
C LEU A 12 39.27 -29.64 -57.91
N GLN A 13 39.48 -29.29 -59.18
CA GLN A 13 39.33 -27.91 -59.64
C GLN A 13 37.85 -27.48 -59.64
N LYS A 14 36.93 -28.37 -60.05
CA LYS A 14 35.48 -28.13 -59.95
C LYS A 14 35.02 -28.03 -58.49
N ALA A 15 35.51 -28.91 -57.62
CA ALA A 15 35.20 -28.88 -56.19
C ALA A 15 35.70 -27.60 -55.51
N ARG A 16 36.88 -27.09 -55.89
CA ARG A 16 37.37 -25.78 -55.44
C ARG A 16 36.48 -24.63 -55.89
N GLY A 17 36.06 -24.61 -57.15
CA GLY A 17 35.14 -23.58 -57.65
C GLY A 17 33.79 -23.58 -56.93
N ALA A 18 33.25 -24.78 -56.63
CA ALA A 18 32.03 -24.91 -55.84
C ALA A 18 32.20 -24.41 -54.39
N LEU A 19 33.32 -24.74 -53.75
CA LEU A 19 33.65 -24.27 -52.40
C LEU A 19 33.84 -22.74 -52.34
N ASP A 20 34.47 -22.13 -53.34
CA ASP A 20 34.61 -20.68 -53.43
C ASP A 20 33.26 -19.97 -53.60
N THR A 21 32.33 -20.61 -54.32
CA THR A 21 30.97 -20.07 -54.52
C THR A 21 30.19 -20.12 -53.21
N ILE A 22 30.25 -21.25 -52.50
CA ILE A 22 29.63 -21.42 -51.17
C ILE A 22 30.24 -20.45 -50.14
N ALA A 23 31.55 -20.20 -50.20
CA ALA A 23 32.22 -19.27 -49.30
C ALA A 23 31.72 -17.82 -49.51
N ARG A 24 31.48 -17.40 -50.77
CA ARG A 24 30.91 -16.09 -51.08
C ARG A 24 29.45 -15.97 -50.66
N GLU A 25 28.64 -17.00 -50.88
CA GLU A 25 27.25 -17.02 -50.43
C GLU A 25 27.14 -16.98 -48.89
N MET A 26 27.99 -17.72 -48.18
CA MET A 26 28.07 -17.65 -46.71
C MET A 26 28.50 -16.27 -46.20
N GLN A 27 29.41 -15.58 -46.90
CA GLN A 27 29.75 -14.20 -46.56
C GLN A 27 28.56 -13.25 -46.77
N GLY A 28 27.82 -13.42 -47.87
CA GLY A 28 26.58 -12.66 -48.13
C GLY A 28 25.55 -12.84 -47.01
N ILE A 29 25.26 -14.09 -46.64
CA ILE A 29 24.30 -14.43 -45.58
C ILE A 29 24.71 -13.84 -44.22
N ARG A 30 26.02 -13.88 -43.89
CA ARG A 30 26.52 -13.29 -42.63
C ARG A 30 26.37 -11.77 -42.60
N VAL A 31 26.61 -11.09 -43.71
CA VAL A 31 26.46 -9.63 -43.80
C VAL A 31 24.99 -9.24 -43.68
N GLU A 32 24.09 -9.97 -44.33
CA GLU A 32 22.64 -9.73 -44.23
C GLU A 32 22.11 -9.98 -42.81
N GLN A 33 22.54 -11.06 -42.15
CA GLN A 33 22.17 -11.32 -40.75
C GLN A 33 22.72 -10.25 -39.79
N ALA A 34 23.96 -9.80 -39.99
CA ALA A 34 24.55 -8.73 -39.17
C ALA A 34 23.81 -7.40 -39.36
N GLN A 35 23.39 -7.06 -40.59
CA GLN A 35 22.58 -5.87 -40.87
C GLN A 35 21.17 -5.99 -40.30
N ALA A 36 20.53 -7.15 -40.38
CA ALA A 36 19.20 -7.37 -39.82
C ALA A 36 19.18 -7.29 -38.28
N LEU A 37 20.21 -7.83 -37.62
CA LEU A 37 20.37 -7.73 -36.16
C LEU A 37 20.69 -6.30 -35.70
N SER A 38 21.52 -5.57 -36.45
CA SER A 38 21.82 -4.15 -36.17
C SER A 38 20.56 -3.27 -36.31
N LYS A 39 19.76 -3.49 -37.37
CA LYS A 39 18.47 -2.78 -37.57
C LYS A 39 17.44 -3.09 -36.48
N LYS A 40 17.31 -4.35 -36.04
CA LYS A 40 16.42 -4.71 -34.91
C LYS A 40 16.87 -4.10 -33.58
N ARG A 41 18.18 -4.01 -33.32
CA ARG A 41 18.71 -3.43 -32.08
C ARG A 41 18.53 -1.91 -32.02
N ALA A 42 18.67 -1.23 -33.15
CA ALA A 42 18.43 0.22 -33.26
C ALA A 42 16.93 0.56 -33.13
N ALA A 43 16.03 -0.22 -33.75
CA ALA A 43 14.59 0.03 -33.68
C ALA A 43 14.00 -0.14 -32.27
N ASN A 44 14.48 -1.14 -31.51
CA ASN A 44 13.99 -1.40 -30.15
C ASN A 44 14.61 -0.44 -29.10
N GLY A 45 15.85 0.01 -29.30
CA GLY A 45 16.47 0.99 -28.39
C GLY A 45 15.79 2.37 -28.45
N ASP A 46 15.40 2.80 -29.65
CA ASP A 46 14.78 4.10 -29.87
C ASP A 46 13.33 4.15 -29.38
N SER A 47 12.60 3.02 -29.37
CA SER A 47 11.24 2.96 -28.81
C SER A 47 11.25 2.98 -27.28
N VAL A 48 12.16 2.23 -26.65
CA VAL A 48 12.29 2.17 -25.17
C VAL A 48 12.71 3.53 -24.62
N LEU A 49 13.69 4.21 -25.24
CA LEU A 49 14.11 5.55 -24.82
C LEU A 49 13.01 6.60 -25.00
N ARG A 50 12.17 6.46 -26.03
CA ARG A 50 11.00 7.34 -26.21
C ARG A 50 9.93 7.09 -25.16
N GLU A 51 9.64 5.84 -24.82
CA GLU A 51 8.71 5.50 -23.75
C GLU A 51 9.20 6.02 -22.39
N GLU A 52 10.47 5.81 -22.05
CA GLU A 52 11.11 6.35 -20.85
C GLU A 52 11.07 7.89 -20.82
N LEU A 53 11.39 8.54 -21.94
CA LEU A 53 11.33 10.01 -22.05
C LEU A 53 9.90 10.53 -21.89
N THR A 54 8.91 9.85 -22.46
CA THR A 54 7.49 10.24 -22.34
C THR A 54 7.00 10.09 -20.91
N SER A 55 7.37 8.99 -20.23
CA SER A 55 7.10 8.78 -18.80
C SER A 55 7.76 9.87 -17.95
N ALA A 56 9.04 10.17 -18.22
CA ALA A 56 9.76 11.23 -17.52
C ALA A 56 9.13 12.62 -17.72
N GLN A 57 8.67 12.93 -18.94
CA GLN A 57 7.95 14.18 -19.23
C GLN A 57 6.64 14.29 -18.45
N GLN A 58 5.86 13.21 -18.36
CA GLN A 58 4.64 13.18 -17.56
C GLN A 58 4.94 13.36 -16.06
N ALA A 59 6.00 12.74 -15.56
CA ALA A 59 6.44 12.92 -14.18
C ALA A 59 6.85 14.37 -13.90
N VAL A 60 7.60 15.02 -14.81
CA VAL A 60 8.01 16.43 -14.66
C VAL A 60 6.83 17.38 -14.67
N GLU A 61 5.86 17.21 -15.58
CA GLU A 61 4.66 18.05 -15.59
C GLU A 61 3.81 17.88 -14.32
N ARG A 62 3.74 16.66 -13.80
CA ARG A 62 3.08 16.41 -12.52
C ARG A 62 3.77 17.11 -11.36
N ILE A 63 5.10 16.96 -11.24
CA ILE A 63 5.90 17.65 -10.21
C ILE A 63 5.72 19.16 -10.30
N ARG A 64 5.67 19.73 -11.51
CA ARG A 64 5.37 21.17 -11.69
C ARG A 64 3.99 21.56 -11.17
N GLY A 65 2.96 20.77 -11.49
CA GLY A 65 1.60 20.98 -10.99
C GLY A 65 1.53 20.90 -9.46
N ASP A 66 2.21 19.91 -8.90
CA ASP A 66 2.30 19.66 -7.47
C ASP A 66 3.01 20.80 -6.73
N VAL A 67 4.15 21.29 -7.25
CA VAL A 67 4.87 22.47 -6.73
C VAL A 67 4.00 23.71 -6.78
N LYS A 68 3.26 23.93 -7.88
CA LYS A 68 2.34 25.07 -8.00
C LYS A 68 1.23 25.02 -6.96
N ARG A 69 0.66 23.84 -6.72
CA ARG A 69 -0.40 23.62 -5.73
C ARG A 69 0.10 23.83 -4.30
N LEU A 70 1.27 23.29 -3.96
CA LEU A 70 1.93 23.52 -2.68
C LEU A 70 2.25 25.00 -2.46
N SER A 71 2.83 25.65 -3.47
CA SER A 71 3.17 27.08 -3.40
C SER A 71 1.92 27.92 -3.16
N SER A 72 0.82 27.64 -3.87
CA SER A 72 -0.45 28.35 -3.67
C SER A 72 -1.01 28.15 -2.27
N ALA A 73 -0.98 26.92 -1.76
CA ALA A 73 -1.48 26.62 -0.42
C ALA A 73 -0.61 27.25 0.67
N ALA A 74 0.72 27.26 0.50
CA ALA A 74 1.64 27.92 1.41
C ALA A 74 1.43 29.44 1.43
N THR A 75 1.22 30.07 0.26
CA THR A 75 0.91 31.49 0.16
C THR A 75 -0.41 31.84 0.85
N ALA A 76 -1.45 31.02 0.70
CA ALA A 76 -2.72 31.22 1.39
C ALA A 76 -2.57 31.20 2.93
N VAL A 77 -1.70 30.32 3.45
CA VAL A 77 -1.38 30.27 4.89
C VAL A 77 -0.62 31.53 5.33
N LEU A 78 0.38 31.97 4.55
CA LEU A 78 1.13 33.20 4.84
C LEU A 78 0.23 34.44 4.83
N ASN A 79 -0.81 34.44 4.01
CA ASN A 79 -1.80 35.52 3.92
C ASN A 79 -2.88 35.45 5.01
N GLY A 80 -2.90 34.41 5.85
CA GLY A 80 -3.89 34.23 6.90
C GLY A 80 -5.30 33.93 6.39
N GLU A 81 -5.43 33.32 5.21
CA GLU A 81 -6.73 32.98 4.63
C GLU A 81 -7.45 31.90 5.46
N ALA A 82 -8.78 32.05 5.62
CA ALA A 82 -9.58 31.11 6.38
C ALA A 82 -9.57 29.71 5.73
N GLY A 83 -9.25 28.68 6.51
CA GLY A 83 -9.16 27.31 6.00
C GLY A 83 -7.86 26.99 5.25
N ALA A 84 -6.94 27.94 5.10
CA ALA A 84 -5.68 27.73 4.37
C ALA A 84 -4.81 26.62 4.96
N MET A 85 -4.84 26.44 6.29
CA MET A 85 -4.12 25.34 6.94
C MET A 85 -4.63 23.96 6.53
N GLU A 86 -5.95 23.82 6.31
CA GLU A 86 -6.54 22.55 5.87
C GLU A 86 -6.21 22.30 4.39
N ILE A 87 -6.24 23.34 3.56
CA ILE A 87 -5.82 23.29 2.15
C ILE A 87 -4.34 22.91 2.04
N LEU A 88 -3.46 23.48 2.87
CA LEU A 88 -2.04 23.12 2.91
C LEU A 88 -1.83 21.68 3.37
N ARG A 89 -2.59 21.21 4.35
CA ARG A 89 -2.53 19.82 4.83
C ARG A 89 -2.93 18.85 3.74
N GLU A 90 -4.00 19.14 3.00
CA GLU A 90 -4.45 18.35 1.87
C GLU A 90 -3.41 18.34 0.75
N ALA A 91 -2.88 19.51 0.37
CA ALA A 91 -1.83 19.62 -0.64
C ALA A 91 -0.56 18.83 -0.26
N LEU A 92 -0.11 18.91 1.00
CA LEU A 92 1.04 18.14 1.50
C LEU A 92 0.78 16.63 1.45
N SER A 93 -0.46 16.19 1.73
CA SER A 93 -0.82 14.77 1.67
C SER A 93 -0.76 14.19 0.26
N GLU A 94 -0.89 15.04 -0.77
CA GLU A 94 -0.95 14.66 -2.18
C GLU A 94 0.37 14.84 -2.94
N VAL A 95 1.22 15.78 -2.51
CA VAL A 95 2.46 16.16 -3.22
C VAL A 95 3.73 15.50 -2.65
N GLY A 96 3.65 14.90 -1.46
CA GLY A 96 4.81 14.33 -0.77
C GLY A 96 5.42 13.08 -1.39
N ASP A 97 6.45 12.55 -0.71
CA ASP A 97 7.13 11.29 -1.05
C ASP A 97 6.09 10.17 -1.32
N PRO A 98 6.25 9.39 -2.42
CA PRO A 98 5.33 8.33 -2.81
C PRO A 98 4.88 7.44 -1.65
N LYS A 99 5.77 7.14 -0.69
CA LYS A 99 5.45 6.37 0.52
C LYS A 99 4.31 6.99 1.33
N TYR A 100 4.39 8.29 1.60
CA TYR A 100 3.37 8.98 2.39
C TYR A 100 2.06 9.11 1.62
N ARG A 101 2.11 9.23 0.29
CA ARG A 101 0.91 9.22 -0.55
C ARG A 101 0.19 7.89 -0.49
N VAL A 102 0.92 6.78 -0.62
CA VAL A 102 0.35 5.42 -0.46
C VAL A 102 -0.22 5.25 0.94
N LEU A 103 0.54 5.62 1.98
CA LEU A 103 0.08 5.51 3.37
C LEU A 103 -1.21 6.31 3.60
N ASN A 104 -1.25 7.58 3.18
CA ASN A 104 -2.43 8.43 3.34
C ASN A 104 -3.64 7.88 2.58
N LEU A 105 -3.42 7.37 1.37
CA LEU A 105 -4.46 6.76 0.55
C LEU A 105 -5.06 5.52 1.24
N VAL A 106 -4.19 4.65 1.75
CA VAL A 106 -4.56 3.42 2.47
C VAL A 106 -5.26 3.75 3.79
N LEU A 107 -4.80 4.77 4.54
CA LEU A 107 -5.46 5.22 5.76
C LEU A 107 -6.85 5.80 5.50
N LYS A 108 -7.02 6.55 4.40
CA LYS A 108 -8.30 7.16 4.02
C LYS A 108 -9.32 6.13 3.54
N ARG A 109 -8.88 5.14 2.74
CA ARG A 109 -9.77 4.15 2.09
C ARG A 109 -9.86 2.81 2.82
N ARG A 110 -9.01 2.57 3.82
CA ARG A 110 -8.88 1.32 4.61
C ARG A 110 -8.49 0.06 3.84
N SER A 111 -8.68 0.03 2.52
CA SER A 111 -8.28 -1.07 1.64
C SER A 111 -8.10 -0.54 0.22
N VAL A 112 -6.95 -0.80 -0.40
CA VAL A 112 -6.62 -0.30 -1.74
C VAL A 112 -5.86 -1.36 -2.52
N GLY A 113 -6.19 -1.58 -3.79
CA GLY A 113 -5.47 -2.51 -4.66
C GLY A 113 -4.16 -1.91 -5.19
N LEU A 114 -3.12 -2.72 -5.37
CA LEU A 114 -1.83 -2.28 -5.95
C LEU A 114 -1.99 -1.63 -7.32
N ASP A 115 -2.88 -2.17 -8.17
CA ASP A 115 -3.16 -1.61 -9.50
C ASP A 115 -3.73 -0.18 -9.41
N GLU A 116 -4.58 0.07 -8.41
CA GLU A 116 -5.15 1.39 -8.16
C GLU A 116 -4.08 2.36 -7.65
N VAL A 117 -3.19 1.91 -6.75
CA VAL A 117 -2.08 2.73 -6.27
C VAL A 117 -1.14 3.08 -7.42
N ALA A 118 -0.80 2.12 -8.28
CA ALA A 118 0.05 2.32 -9.45
C ALA A 118 -0.55 3.36 -10.41
N SER A 119 -1.87 3.27 -10.65
CA SER A 119 -2.59 4.26 -11.46
C SER A 119 -2.55 5.66 -10.86
N ILE A 120 -2.76 5.78 -9.54
CA ILE A 120 -2.75 7.07 -8.84
C ILE A 120 -1.35 7.68 -8.83
N LEU A 121 -0.31 6.87 -8.61
CA LEU A 121 1.07 7.33 -8.61
C LEU A 121 1.64 7.53 -10.02
N VAL A 122 0.99 6.99 -11.06
CA VAL A 122 1.53 6.94 -12.43
C VAL A 122 2.91 6.30 -12.41
N SER A 123 3.00 5.19 -11.70
CA SER A 123 4.20 4.37 -11.56
C SER A 123 3.89 2.95 -12.02
N ASP A 124 4.93 2.19 -12.37
CA ASP A 124 4.73 0.79 -12.70
C ASP A 124 4.38 -0.04 -11.45
N LEU A 125 3.84 -1.24 -11.67
CA LEU A 125 3.42 -2.13 -10.58
C LEU A 125 4.60 -2.58 -9.70
N SER A 126 5.81 -2.68 -10.27
CA SER A 126 7.02 -3.13 -9.57
C SER A 126 7.53 -2.07 -8.59
N GLU A 127 7.57 -0.80 -9.00
CA GLU A 127 7.87 0.33 -8.14
C GLU A 127 6.83 0.50 -7.05
N THR A 128 5.55 0.37 -7.41
CA THR A 128 4.45 0.45 -6.44
C THR A 128 4.54 -0.66 -5.40
N LEU A 129 4.89 -1.88 -5.82
CA LEU A 129 5.11 -3.01 -4.91
C LEU A 129 6.29 -2.75 -3.98
N LYS A 130 7.42 -2.23 -4.47
CA LYS A 130 8.57 -1.86 -3.62
C LYS A 130 8.18 -0.84 -2.55
N ILE A 131 7.43 0.20 -2.93
CA ILE A 131 6.93 1.20 -1.97
C ILE A 131 6.03 0.54 -0.92
N ALA A 132 5.13 -0.36 -1.33
CA ALA A 132 4.25 -1.09 -0.42
C ALA A 132 5.03 -2.02 0.53
N GLU A 133 6.04 -2.73 0.03
CA GLU A 133 6.92 -3.59 0.83
C GLU A 133 7.73 -2.78 1.84
N GLU A 134 8.27 -1.62 1.45
CA GLU A 134 8.99 -0.73 2.36
C GLU A 134 8.06 -0.20 3.47
N LEU A 135 6.83 0.16 3.13
CA LEU A 135 5.81 0.56 4.12
C LEU A 135 5.45 -0.60 5.05
N GLN A 136 5.38 -1.83 4.52
CA GLN A 136 5.12 -3.02 5.31
C GLN A 136 6.28 -3.33 6.27
N LEU A 137 7.53 -3.20 5.82
CA LEU A 137 8.72 -3.35 6.65
C LEU A 137 8.79 -2.31 7.77
N SER A 138 8.32 -1.09 7.53
CA SER A 138 8.17 -0.06 8.56
C SER A 138 6.95 -0.27 9.49
N GLY A 139 6.13 -1.30 9.24
CA GLY A 139 4.94 -1.59 10.04
C GLY A 139 3.83 -0.54 9.89
N GLU A 140 3.77 0.13 8.73
CA GLU A 140 2.77 1.17 8.43
C GLU A 140 1.54 0.59 7.72
N VAL A 141 1.75 -0.41 6.86
CA VAL A 141 0.70 -1.11 6.10
C VAL A 141 0.92 -2.62 6.15
N GLU A 142 -0.09 -3.39 5.75
CA GLU A 142 -0.01 -4.83 5.54
C GLU A 142 -0.48 -5.16 4.11
N ILE A 143 0.18 -6.10 3.44
CA ILE A 143 -0.23 -6.58 2.12
C ILE A 143 -1.02 -7.89 2.31
N LYS A 144 -2.31 -7.84 1.96
CA LYS A 144 -3.23 -8.97 1.97
C LYS A 144 -3.38 -9.55 0.56
N ASP A 145 -3.43 -10.87 0.46
CA ASP A 145 -3.66 -11.62 -0.78
C ASP A 145 -2.65 -11.28 -1.91
N GLY A 146 -1.48 -10.74 -1.55
CA GLY A 146 -0.41 -10.31 -2.45
C GLY A 146 -0.73 -9.10 -3.34
N ARG A 147 -1.93 -8.50 -3.22
CA ARG A 147 -2.39 -7.42 -4.11
C ARG A 147 -3.12 -6.28 -3.43
N THR A 148 -3.56 -6.45 -2.19
CA THR A 148 -4.34 -5.44 -1.48
C THR A 148 -3.52 -4.88 -0.34
N ILE A 149 -3.39 -3.55 -0.28
CA ILE A 149 -2.73 -2.85 0.82
C ILE A 149 -3.80 -2.40 1.81
N ILE A 150 -3.64 -2.79 3.07
CA ILE A 150 -4.49 -2.38 4.19
C ILE A 150 -3.63 -1.66 5.26
N PRO A 151 -4.19 -0.78 6.08
CA PRO A 151 -3.46 -0.16 7.18
C PRO A 151 -2.92 -1.22 8.15
N ALA A 152 -1.72 -0.98 8.70
CA ALA A 152 -1.19 -1.83 9.76
C ALA A 152 -2.13 -1.86 10.98
N LEU A 153 -2.04 -2.93 11.77
CA LEU A 153 -2.85 -3.12 12.98
C LEU A 153 -2.91 -1.88 13.88
N LYS A 154 -1.80 -1.13 14.03
CA LYS A 154 -1.71 0.10 14.84
C LYS A 154 -2.67 1.23 14.42
N TYR A 155 -3.13 1.22 13.16
CA TYR A 155 -4.08 2.20 12.62
C TYR A 155 -5.53 1.68 12.58
N ARG A 156 -5.71 0.37 12.77
CA ARG A 156 -7.00 -0.29 12.88
C ARG A 156 -7.45 -0.45 14.34
N GLN A 157 -6.50 -0.44 15.27
CA GLN A 157 -6.80 -0.36 16.70
C GLN A 157 -7.56 0.94 17.00
N VAL A 158 -8.70 0.79 17.66
CA VAL A 158 -9.49 1.94 18.08
C VAL A 158 -8.73 2.67 19.19
N LYS A 159 -8.50 3.96 19.00
CA LYS A 159 -7.95 4.81 20.06
C LYS A 159 -8.96 4.90 21.19
N ILE A 160 -8.62 4.29 22.33
CA ILE A 160 -9.40 4.39 23.55
C ILE A 160 -9.14 5.77 24.18
N PRO A 161 -10.16 6.62 24.39
CA PRO A 161 -9.98 7.97 24.92
C PRO A 161 -9.83 7.94 26.45
N LEU A 162 -8.71 7.38 26.93
CA LEU A 162 -8.44 7.16 28.35
C LEU A 162 -8.55 8.43 29.22
N GLU A 163 -8.01 9.55 28.73
CA GLU A 163 -8.03 10.82 29.47
C GLU A 163 -9.45 11.39 29.61
N GLU A 164 -10.28 11.25 28.58
CA GLU A 164 -11.69 11.64 28.63
C GLU A 164 -12.46 10.73 29.60
N TRP A 165 -12.20 9.42 29.55
CA TRP A 165 -12.84 8.45 30.45
C TRP A 165 -12.49 8.67 31.92
N LYS A 166 -11.25 9.08 32.24
CA LYS A 166 -10.83 9.44 33.60
C LYS A 166 -11.62 10.62 34.16
N ALA A 167 -12.00 11.60 33.33
CA ALA A 167 -12.81 12.75 33.75
C ALA A 167 -14.33 12.46 33.70
N ALA A 168 -14.76 11.48 32.92
CA ALA A 168 -16.16 11.18 32.66
C ALA A 168 -16.87 10.44 33.82
N THR A 169 -18.21 10.45 33.77
CA THR A 169 -19.06 9.64 34.65
C THR A 169 -19.13 8.18 34.17
N PRO A 170 -19.47 7.21 35.04
CA PRO A 170 -19.63 5.80 34.65
C PRO A 170 -20.57 5.58 33.45
N ASP A 171 -21.67 6.33 33.37
CA ASP A 171 -22.60 6.27 32.23
C ASP A 171 -21.93 6.71 30.91
N SER A 172 -21.20 7.83 30.96
CA SER A 172 -20.51 8.39 29.79
C SER A 172 -19.36 7.49 29.32
N ILE A 173 -18.65 6.83 30.24
CA ILE A 173 -17.62 5.83 29.90
C ILE A 173 -18.25 4.66 29.13
N LEU A 174 -19.38 4.13 29.61
CA LEU A 174 -20.06 3.00 28.97
C LEU A 174 -20.70 3.37 27.63
N ALA A 175 -21.23 4.59 27.49
CA ALA A 175 -21.70 5.12 26.21
C ALA A 175 -20.57 5.25 25.18
N SER A 176 -19.42 5.80 25.60
CA SER A 176 -18.24 5.92 24.76
C SER A 176 -17.61 4.55 24.44
N LEU A 177 -17.67 3.59 25.37
CA LEU A 177 -17.26 2.21 25.13
C LEU A 177 -18.13 1.55 24.04
N GLU A 178 -19.45 1.76 24.05
CA GLU A 178 -20.33 1.24 22.99
C GLU A 178 -19.90 1.75 21.61
N GLU A 179 -19.62 3.05 21.49
CA GLU A 179 -19.16 3.65 20.24
C GLU A 179 -17.77 3.15 19.81
N THR A 180 -16.86 3.00 20.77
CA THR A 180 -15.51 2.49 20.56
C THR A 180 -15.54 1.05 20.06
N VAL A 181 -16.37 0.20 20.67
CA VAL A 181 -16.56 -1.20 20.28
C VAL A 181 -17.23 -1.33 18.91
N ALA A 182 -18.18 -0.45 18.58
CA ALA A 182 -18.83 -0.45 17.26
C ALA A 182 -17.84 -0.16 16.11
N LYS A 183 -16.77 0.59 16.39
CA LYS A 183 -15.71 0.92 15.43
C LYS A 183 -14.50 -0.03 15.51
N ALA A 184 -14.51 -0.97 16.45
CA ALA A 184 -13.36 -1.83 16.71
C ALA A 184 -13.27 -3.00 15.75
N GLU A 185 -12.13 -3.11 15.08
CA GLU A 185 -11.78 -4.24 14.25
C GLU A 185 -10.95 -5.25 15.06
N GLY A 186 -11.47 -6.47 15.16
CA GLY A 186 -10.77 -7.59 15.76
C GLY A 186 -10.88 -7.68 17.29
N LYS A 187 -10.75 -8.91 17.76
CA LYS A 187 -10.96 -9.29 19.16
C LYS A 187 -10.05 -8.61 20.17
N GLU A 188 -8.81 -8.28 19.79
CA GLU A 188 -7.83 -7.63 20.68
C GLU A 188 -8.21 -6.17 20.95
N SER A 189 -8.68 -5.44 19.93
CA SER A 189 -9.11 -4.04 20.09
C SER A 189 -10.36 -3.96 20.96
N VAL A 190 -11.31 -4.89 20.78
CA VAL A 190 -12.52 -4.98 21.60
C VAL A 190 -12.19 -5.32 23.04
N ALA A 191 -11.36 -6.35 23.27
CA ALA A 191 -10.96 -6.73 24.62
C ALA A 191 -10.22 -5.59 25.33
N GLY A 192 -9.24 -4.97 24.67
CA GLY A 192 -8.48 -3.84 25.22
C GLY A 192 -9.37 -2.65 25.59
N ALA A 193 -10.39 -2.33 24.79
CA ALA A 193 -11.36 -1.28 25.11
C ALA A 193 -12.17 -1.61 26.36
N ILE A 194 -12.62 -2.86 26.52
CA ILE A 194 -13.36 -3.30 27.70
C ILE A 194 -12.45 -3.28 28.94
N ASP A 195 -11.21 -3.74 28.85
CA ASP A 195 -10.26 -3.73 29.97
C ASP A 195 -9.95 -2.31 30.46
N ALA A 196 -9.72 -1.39 29.52
CA ALA A 196 -9.50 0.02 29.85
C ALA A 196 -10.73 0.64 30.56
N ALA A 197 -11.94 0.32 30.10
CA ALA A 197 -13.16 0.78 30.75
C ALA A 197 -13.31 0.18 32.16
N VAL A 198 -13.01 -1.12 32.32
CA VAL A 198 -13.02 -1.82 33.61
C VAL A 198 -12.07 -1.15 34.61
N GLU A 199 -10.83 -0.88 34.22
CA GLU A 199 -9.83 -0.30 35.10
C GLU A 199 -10.27 1.07 35.64
N ILE A 200 -10.85 1.90 34.78
CA ILE A 200 -11.36 3.23 35.15
C ILE A 200 -12.64 3.11 36.00
N LEU A 201 -13.55 2.21 35.64
CA LEU A 201 -14.80 1.99 36.39
C LEU A 201 -14.55 1.41 37.78
N GLU A 202 -13.54 0.54 37.94
CA GLU A 202 -13.11 0.03 39.25
C GLU A 202 -12.64 1.15 40.19
N GLN A 203 -11.93 2.13 39.65
CA GLN A 203 -11.48 3.28 40.44
C GLN A 203 -12.65 4.21 40.81
N LYS A 204 -13.67 4.31 39.96
CA LYS A 204 -14.81 5.24 40.14
C LYS A 204 -16.01 4.65 40.89
N MET A 205 -16.22 3.34 40.85
CA MET A 205 -17.42 2.70 41.39
C MET A 205 -17.11 1.79 42.59
N THR A 206 -17.53 2.20 43.79
CA THR A 206 -17.39 1.39 45.02
C THR A 206 -18.41 0.24 45.12
N ARG A 207 -19.56 0.33 44.44
CA ARG A 207 -20.64 -0.69 44.48
C ARG A 207 -20.86 -1.46 43.17
N GLY A 208 -19.94 -1.31 42.20
CA GLY A 208 -20.04 -1.89 40.85
C GLY A 208 -19.38 -3.26 40.64
N GLY A 209 -18.86 -3.91 41.69
CA GLY A 209 -17.96 -5.07 41.57
C GLY A 209 -18.48 -6.25 40.74
N ALA A 210 -19.78 -6.55 40.81
CA ALA A 210 -20.38 -7.63 40.01
C ALA A 210 -20.41 -7.30 38.51
N MET A 211 -20.74 -6.06 38.16
CA MET A 211 -20.73 -5.58 36.77
C MET A 211 -19.31 -5.56 36.21
N VAL A 212 -18.37 -5.02 36.97
CA VAL A 212 -16.94 -5.01 36.63
C VAL A 212 -16.42 -6.43 36.38
N PHE A 213 -16.81 -7.39 37.22
CA PHE A 213 -16.42 -8.80 37.05
C PHE A 213 -16.99 -9.41 35.76
N GLU A 214 -18.26 -9.13 35.43
CA GLU A 214 -18.86 -9.54 34.15
C GLU A 214 -18.14 -8.91 32.95
N MET A 215 -17.75 -7.64 33.05
CA MET A 215 -16.98 -6.95 32.01
C MET A 215 -15.61 -7.59 31.82
N ARG A 216 -14.85 -7.87 32.89
CA ARG A 216 -13.57 -8.61 32.82
C ARG A 216 -13.72 -9.98 32.19
N ARG A 217 -14.75 -10.73 32.58
CA ARG A 217 -15.04 -12.05 32.00
C ARG A 217 -15.32 -11.92 30.51
N THR A 218 -16.07 -10.90 30.10
CA THR A 218 -16.38 -10.63 28.69
C THR A 218 -15.12 -10.27 27.90
N ALA A 219 -14.24 -9.41 28.44
CA ALA A 219 -12.94 -9.11 27.82
C ALA A 219 -12.08 -10.38 27.64
N SER A 220 -12.02 -11.25 28.67
CA SER A 220 -11.30 -12.52 28.60
C SER A 220 -11.88 -13.48 27.55
N THR A 221 -13.20 -13.54 27.41
CA THR A 221 -13.86 -14.33 26.36
C THR A 221 -13.51 -13.78 24.98
N TRP A 222 -13.55 -12.47 24.77
CA TRP A 222 -13.19 -11.85 23.50
C TRP A 222 -11.73 -12.12 23.12
N ARG A 223 -10.76 -12.02 24.03
CA ARG A 223 -9.35 -12.38 23.74
C ARG A 223 -9.22 -13.83 23.21
N LYS A 224 -9.99 -14.76 23.76
CA LYS A 224 -9.98 -16.17 23.34
C LYS A 224 -10.66 -16.35 21.99
N GLN A 225 -11.84 -15.76 21.79
CA GLN A 225 -12.64 -15.95 20.60
C GLN A 225 -13.41 -14.68 20.25
N GLU A 226 -13.35 -14.29 18.98
CA GLU A 226 -14.14 -13.17 18.46
C GLU A 226 -15.64 -13.49 18.54
N GLY A 227 -16.38 -12.62 19.22
CA GLY A 227 -17.83 -12.74 19.39
C GLY A 227 -18.60 -11.90 18.36
N LYS A 228 -19.92 -11.87 18.48
CA LYS A 228 -20.74 -10.94 17.70
C LYS A 228 -20.75 -9.56 18.38
N ILE A 229 -20.36 -8.53 17.64
CA ILE A 229 -20.34 -7.13 18.13
C ILE A 229 -21.72 -6.70 18.63
N GLU A 230 -22.80 -7.09 17.96
CA GLU A 230 -24.17 -6.75 18.36
C GLU A 230 -24.55 -7.31 19.75
N GLU A 231 -24.13 -8.53 20.07
CA GLU A 231 -24.36 -9.12 21.40
C GLU A 231 -23.58 -8.36 22.47
N LEU A 232 -22.36 -7.92 22.14
CA LEU A 232 -21.55 -7.10 23.05
C LEU A 232 -22.17 -5.71 23.27
N ARG A 233 -22.71 -5.07 22.23
CA ARG A 233 -23.42 -3.78 22.36
C ARG A 233 -24.63 -3.89 23.27
N TYR A 234 -25.40 -4.97 23.14
CA TYR A 234 -26.53 -5.23 24.03
C TYR A 234 -26.07 -5.35 25.49
N ARG A 235 -25.00 -6.09 25.76
CA ARG A 235 -24.41 -6.20 27.11
C ARG A 235 -23.91 -4.86 27.65
N ILE A 236 -23.29 -4.02 26.81
CA ILE A 236 -22.83 -2.69 27.22
C ILE A 236 -24.02 -1.82 27.64
N LYS A 237 -25.15 -1.90 26.95
CA LYS A 237 -26.40 -1.21 27.35
C LYS A 237 -26.94 -1.72 28.69
N GLU A 238 -26.87 -3.02 28.95
CA GLU A 238 -27.25 -3.59 30.25
C GLU A 238 -26.33 -3.10 31.37
N TRP A 239 -25.01 -3.07 31.15
CA TRP A 239 -24.05 -2.52 32.10
C TRP A 239 -24.32 -1.04 32.36
N ARG A 240 -24.64 -0.27 31.31
CA ARG A 240 -24.99 1.15 31.45
C ARG A 240 -26.23 1.35 32.32
N ALA A 241 -27.28 0.56 32.11
CA ALA A 241 -28.48 0.60 32.94
C ALA A 241 -28.17 0.24 34.41
N ARG A 242 -27.33 -0.78 34.64
CA ARG A 242 -26.87 -1.16 35.99
C ARG A 242 -26.01 -0.07 36.64
N ALA A 243 -25.11 0.56 35.90
CA ALA A 243 -24.28 1.66 36.40
C ALA A 243 -25.14 2.85 36.85
N ASN A 244 -26.18 3.19 36.09
CA ASN A 244 -27.14 4.24 36.46
C ASN A 244 -28.00 3.90 37.67
N SER A 245 -28.23 2.61 37.95
CA SER A 245 -28.95 2.17 39.15
C SER A 245 -28.07 2.12 40.41
N LEU A 246 -26.74 2.19 40.25
CA LEU A 246 -25.74 2.01 41.31
C LEU A 246 -25.01 3.32 41.68
N GLY A 247 -25.08 4.35 40.84
CA GLY A 247 -24.61 5.71 41.11
C GLY A 247 -25.65 6.54 41.83
#